data_AF-A0A9D4SUB9-F1
#
_entry.id   AF-A0A9D4SUB9-F1
#
_cell.length_a   1.000
_cell.length_b   1.000
_cell.length_c   1.000
_cell.angle_alpha   90.00
_cell.angle_beta   90.00
_cell.angle_gamma   90.00
#
_symmetry.space_group_name_H-M   'P 1'
#
loop_
_entity.id
_entity.type
_entity.pdbx_description
1 polymer ?
#
loop_
_entity_poly.entity_id
_entity_poly.type
_entity_poly.pdbx_seq_one_letter_code
_entity_poly.pdbx_strand_id
1 'polypeptide(L)'
;MDLIAANAFVDAINNRNVQRFVRLARPIDVPSALAVALEAEMQERSQAAEDPYRRLTYTDVPSGARNSPARLHEPTAMFRCYHCNDVGHFARNCPGMSESLPNSVARAKFPSGNYNAGRRGQDPA
;
A
#
# COMPACT_ATOMS: atom_id res chain seq x y z
N MET A 1 14.19 -26.55 30.66
CA MET A 1 13.88 -26.45 29.23
C MET A 1 14.44 -25.12 28.76
N ASP A 2 15.52 -25.13 27.99
CA ASP A 2 16.35 -23.96 27.77
C ASP A 2 15.70 -22.95 26.80
N LEU A 3 15.18 -21.86 27.34
CA LEU A 3 14.70 -20.70 26.55
C LEU A 3 15.80 -20.17 25.61
N ILE A 4 17.07 -20.33 25.98
CA ILE A 4 18.22 -19.94 25.15
C ILE A 4 18.24 -20.75 23.85
N ALA A 5 17.95 -22.05 23.91
CA ALA A 5 17.90 -22.93 22.74
C ALA A 5 16.72 -22.59 21.83
N ALA A 6 15.57 -22.23 22.40
CA ALA A 6 14.40 -21.79 21.62
C ALA A 6 14.67 -20.46 20.90
N ASN A 7 15.28 -19.48 21.56
CA ASN A 7 15.61 -18.20 20.93
C ASN A 7 16.65 -18.34 19.81
N ALA A 8 17.70 -19.15 20.05
CA ALA A 8 18.71 -19.45 19.03
C ALA A 8 18.10 -20.15 17.81
N PHE A 9 17.14 -21.06 18.02
CA PHE A 9 16.38 -21.68 16.94
C PHE A 9 15.60 -20.64 16.13
N VAL A 10 14.86 -19.75 16.81
CA VAL A 10 14.08 -18.68 16.14
C VAL A 10 14.98 -17.74 15.34
N ASP A 11 16.16 -17.40 15.86
CA ASP A 11 17.11 -16.54 15.17
C ASP A 11 17.71 -17.20 13.91
N ALA A 12 17.85 -18.53 13.91
CA ALA A 12 18.33 -19.31 12.77
C ALA A 12 17.30 -19.50 11.64
N ILE A 13 16.03 -19.14 11.84
CA ILE A 13 15.00 -19.22 10.79
C ILE A 13 15.28 -18.18 9.70
N ASN A 14 15.54 -18.65 8.48
CA ASN A 14 15.88 -17.79 7.34
C ASN A 14 14.69 -17.01 6.77
N ASN A 15 13.47 -17.54 6.84
CA ASN A 15 12.27 -16.85 6.35
C ASN A 15 11.83 -15.78 7.36
N ARG A 16 11.91 -14.50 6.97
CA ARG A 16 11.58 -13.35 7.84
C ARG A 16 10.12 -13.32 8.28
N ASN A 17 9.20 -13.84 7.47
CA ASN A 17 7.78 -13.86 7.80
C ASN A 17 7.49 -14.94 8.85
N VAL A 18 7.99 -16.16 8.63
CA VAL A 18 7.95 -17.26 9.61
C VAL A 18 8.65 -16.87 10.91
N GLN A 19 9.87 -16.31 10.84
CA GLN A 19 10.61 -15.86 12.02
C GLN A 19 9.82 -14.83 12.84
N ARG A 20 9.16 -13.86 12.18
CA ARG A 20 8.31 -12.87 12.84
C ARG A 20 7.10 -13.53 13.51
N PHE A 21 6.46 -14.49 12.84
CA PHE A 21 5.31 -15.20 13.39
C PHE A 21 5.68 -16.03 14.63
N VAL A 22 6.78 -16.78 14.56
CA VAL A 22 7.26 -17.58 15.69
C VAL A 22 7.65 -16.69 16.88
N ARG A 23 8.26 -15.52 16.66
CA ARG A 23 8.54 -14.54 17.74
C ARG A 23 7.27 -14.00 18.41
N LEU A 24 6.18 -13.83 17.67
CA LEU A 24 4.89 -13.38 18.23
C LEU A 24 4.24 -14.46 19.11
N ALA A 25 4.39 -15.72 18.74
CA ALA A 25 3.85 -16.86 19.48
C ALA A 25 4.57 -17.13 20.83
N ARG A 26 5.75 -16.54 21.06
CA ARG A 26 6.56 -16.69 22.28
C ARG A 26 6.68 -18.15 22.77
N PRO A 27 7.27 -19.04 21.97
CA PRO A 27 7.43 -20.44 22.34
C PRO A 27 8.34 -20.60 23.56
N ILE A 28 7.97 -21.55 24.43
CA ILE A 28 8.65 -21.81 25.71
C ILE A 28 9.78 -22.85 25.54
N ASP A 29 9.72 -23.63 24.46
CA ASP A 29 10.63 -24.73 24.12
C ASP A 29 10.78 -24.88 22.59
N VAL A 30 11.86 -25.57 22.17
CA VAL A 30 12.21 -25.75 20.74
C VAL A 30 11.14 -26.53 19.96
N PRO A 31 10.55 -27.63 20.47
CA PRO A 31 9.48 -28.34 19.77
C PRO A 31 8.26 -27.46 19.47
N SER A 32 7.83 -26.64 20.42
CA SER A 32 6.73 -25.69 20.19
C SER A 32 7.11 -24.62 19.16
N ALA A 33 8.36 -24.12 19.20
CA ALA A 33 8.85 -23.18 18.20
C ALA A 33 8.84 -23.77 16.78
N LEU A 34 9.20 -25.05 16.64
CA LEU A 34 9.16 -25.78 15.38
C LEU A 34 7.73 -26.01 14.88
N ALA A 35 6.81 -26.41 15.77
CA ALA A 35 5.41 -26.60 15.43
C ALA A 35 4.80 -25.31 14.86
N VAL A 36 5.01 -24.18 15.54
CA VAL A 36 4.56 -22.86 15.08
C VAL A 36 5.21 -22.46 13.76
N ALA A 37 6.51 -22.78 13.56
CA ALA A 37 7.19 -22.49 12.30
C ALA A 37 6.59 -23.26 11.12
N LEU A 38 6.28 -24.55 11.31
CA LEU A 38 5.63 -25.38 10.30
C LEU A 38 4.21 -24.89 9.98
N GLU A 39 3.45 -24.49 10.99
CA GLU A 39 2.12 -23.90 10.81
C GLU A 39 2.17 -22.60 9.98
N ALA A 40 3.17 -21.74 10.25
CA ALA A 40 3.37 -20.51 9.50
C ALA A 40 3.70 -20.77 8.02
N GLU A 41 4.54 -21.77 7.73
CA GLU A 41 4.85 -22.17 6.35
C GLU A 41 3.61 -22.71 5.61
N MET A 42 2.78 -23.51 6.28
CA MET A 42 1.52 -24.02 5.71
C MET A 42 0.52 -22.89 5.42
N GLN A 43 0.48 -21.86 6.27
CA GLN A 43 -0.34 -20.67 6.05
C GLN A 43 0.17 -19.81 4.90
N GLU A 44 1.49 -19.62 4.76
CA GLU A 44 2.08 -18.93 3.62
C GLU A 44 1.79 -19.65 2.30
N ARG A 45 1.87 -20.99 2.30
CA ARG A 45 1.62 -21.80 1.10
C ARG A 45 0.14 -21.83 0.69
N SER A 46 -0.78 -21.82 1.65
CA SER A 46 -2.21 -21.68 1.35
C SER A 46 -2.57 -20.26 0.91
N GLN A 47 -2.00 -19.22 1.51
CA GLN A 47 -2.25 -17.83 1.10
C GLN A 47 -1.64 -17.46 -0.26
N ALA A 48 -0.56 -18.12 -0.69
CA ALA A 48 0.00 -17.94 -2.03
C ALA A 48 -0.82 -18.64 -3.13
N ALA A 49 -1.67 -19.61 -2.76
CA ALA A 49 -2.55 -20.34 -3.68
C ALA A 49 -3.99 -19.80 -3.70
N GLU A 50 -4.41 -19.09 -2.65
CA GLU A 50 -5.75 -18.50 -2.55
C GLU A 50 -5.70 -16.99 -2.88
N ASP A 51 -5.95 -16.69 -4.16
CA ASP A 51 -6.78 -15.57 -4.63
C ASP A 51 -6.13 -14.69 -5.73
N PRO A 52 -6.29 -15.04 -7.03
CA PRO A 52 -5.97 -14.14 -8.15
C PRO A 52 -6.81 -12.84 -8.17
N TYR A 53 -7.71 -12.65 -7.20
CA TYR A 53 -8.60 -11.51 -7.06
C TYR A 53 -8.58 -10.87 -5.66
N ARG A 54 -7.49 -10.99 -4.89
CA ARG A 54 -7.39 -10.36 -3.56
C ARG A 54 -7.42 -8.83 -3.69
N ARG A 55 -8.60 -8.25 -3.55
CA ARG A 55 -8.82 -6.79 -3.52
C ARG A 55 -8.09 -6.23 -2.30
N LEU A 56 -6.99 -5.54 -2.53
CA LEU A 56 -6.22 -4.84 -1.49
C LEU A 56 -7.16 -3.99 -0.65
N THR A 57 -7.23 -4.27 0.64
CA THR A 57 -7.98 -3.43 1.58
C THR A 57 -7.06 -2.31 2.08
N TYR A 58 -7.66 -1.26 2.63
CA TYR A 58 -6.95 -0.05 3.05
C TYR A 58 -5.83 -0.32 4.08
N THR A 59 -5.93 -1.40 4.85
CA THR A 59 -4.94 -1.79 5.86
C THR A 59 -3.75 -2.57 5.29
N ASP A 60 -3.85 -3.06 4.06
CA ASP A 60 -2.78 -3.81 3.39
C ASP A 60 -1.72 -2.89 2.75
N VAL A 61 -1.94 -1.57 2.77
CA VAL A 61 -1.03 -0.58 2.17
C VAL A 61 -0.04 -0.07 3.22
N PRO A 62 1.27 -0.38 3.13
CA PRO A 62 2.26 0.13 4.07
C PRO A 62 2.31 1.66 4.01
N SER A 63 2.35 2.29 5.18
CA SER A 63 2.15 3.75 5.40
C SER A 63 3.07 4.70 4.61
N GLY A 64 4.12 4.16 3.96
CA GLY A 64 5.07 4.88 3.11
C GLY A 64 4.72 4.93 1.61
N ALA A 65 3.72 4.17 1.13
CA ALA A 65 3.39 4.09 -0.30
C ALA A 65 2.48 5.22 -0.83
N ARG A 66 2.15 6.22 0.00
CA ARG A 66 1.23 7.31 -0.36
C ARG A 66 1.82 8.31 -1.38
N ASN A 67 3.13 8.23 -1.65
CA ASN A 67 3.85 9.11 -2.59
C ASN A 67 4.67 8.32 -3.62
N SER A 68 4.09 7.30 -4.25
CA SER A 68 4.69 6.69 -5.45
C SER A 68 3.87 7.06 -6.69
N PRO A 69 4.45 7.79 -7.67
CA PRO A 69 3.79 8.07 -8.95
C PRO A 69 3.72 6.84 -9.88
N ALA A 70 4.25 5.70 -9.43
CA ALA A 70 4.23 4.44 -10.17
C ALA A 70 2.91 3.67 -9.94
N ARG A 71 1.79 4.27 -10.36
CA ARG A 71 0.65 3.47 -10.81
C ARG A 71 0.60 3.58 -12.33
N LEU A 72 1.00 2.48 -12.95
CA LEU A 72 0.60 1.99 -14.27
C LEU A 72 -0.26 2.98 -15.07
N HIS A 73 0.23 3.39 -16.23
CA HIS A 73 -0.64 3.80 -17.33
C HIS A 73 -1.44 2.56 -17.76
N GLU A 74 -2.46 2.23 -16.98
CA GLU A 74 -3.53 1.29 -17.28
C GLU A 74 -4.57 2.07 -18.11
N PRO A 75 -5.15 1.51 -19.17
CA PRO A 75 -5.95 2.27 -20.12
C PRO A 75 -7.11 2.96 -19.37
N THR A 76 -7.03 4.27 -19.28
CA THR A 76 -7.96 5.17 -18.58
C THR A 76 -9.31 5.15 -19.27
N ALA A 77 -10.09 4.10 -19.06
CA ALA A 77 -11.43 3.92 -19.60
C ALA A 77 -12.45 3.59 -18.51
N MET A 78 -12.30 4.12 -17.29
CA MET A 78 -13.28 3.87 -16.22
C MET A 78 -14.25 5.01 -15.94
N PHE A 79 -14.04 6.22 -16.48
CA PHE A 79 -15.03 7.29 -16.34
C PHE A 79 -15.11 8.12 -17.63
N ARG A 80 -16.34 8.28 -18.10
CA ARG A 80 -16.71 9.14 -19.24
C ARG A 80 -17.20 10.47 -18.69
N CYS A 81 -16.77 11.53 -19.32
CA CYS A 81 -17.29 12.87 -19.09
C CYS A 81 -18.77 12.90 -19.47
N TYR A 82 -19.64 13.30 -18.54
CA TYR A 82 -21.07 13.47 -18.81
C TYR A 82 -21.40 14.66 -19.73
N HIS A 83 -20.40 15.47 -20.10
CA HIS A 83 -20.59 16.63 -20.96
C HIS A 83 -20.21 16.38 -22.42
N CYS A 84 -19.04 15.77 -22.67
CA CYS A 84 -18.54 15.49 -24.03
C CYS A 84 -18.42 13.99 -24.37
N ASN A 85 -18.78 13.09 -23.45
CA ASN A 85 -18.67 11.64 -23.59
C ASN A 85 -17.25 11.06 -23.74
N ASP A 86 -16.21 11.89 -23.67
CA ASP A 86 -14.81 11.46 -23.69
C ASP A 86 -14.38 10.79 -22.38
N VAL A 87 -13.35 9.95 -22.45
CA VAL A 87 -12.80 9.24 -21.29
C VAL A 87 -11.64 10.01 -20.65
N GLY A 88 -11.40 9.77 -19.36
CA GLY A 88 -10.21 10.28 -18.65
C GLY A 88 -10.42 11.59 -17.89
N HIS A 89 -11.60 12.21 -17.96
CA HIS A 89 -11.95 13.38 -17.15
C HIS A 89 -13.44 13.36 -16.75
N PHE A 90 -13.79 14.03 -15.65
CA PHE A 90 -15.18 14.27 -15.23
C PHE A 90 -15.71 15.55 -15.87
N ALA A 91 -17.03 15.72 -15.95
CA ALA A 91 -17.67 16.92 -16.53
C ALA A 91 -17.15 18.26 -15.97
N ARG A 92 -16.70 18.28 -14.70
CA ARG A 92 -16.12 19.48 -14.07
C ARG A 92 -14.70 19.81 -14.53
N ASN A 93 -13.99 18.85 -15.09
CA ASN A 93 -12.64 18.95 -15.67
C ASN A 93 -12.69 18.77 -17.20
N CYS A 94 -13.85 19.02 -17.81
CA CYS A 94 -13.98 18.94 -19.27
C CYS A 94 -13.18 20.08 -19.92
N PRO A 95 -12.24 19.78 -20.82
CA PRO A 95 -11.45 20.81 -21.49
C PRO A 95 -12.32 21.74 -22.34
N GLY A 96 -13.45 21.24 -22.86
CA GLY A 96 -14.43 22.01 -23.63
C GLY A 96 -15.14 23.12 -22.85
N MET A 97 -15.12 23.10 -21.51
CA MET A 97 -15.64 24.24 -20.72
C MET A 97 -14.78 25.51 -20.87
N SER A 98 -13.52 25.39 -21.32
CA SER A 98 -12.60 26.52 -21.48
C SER A 98 -12.47 27.04 -22.91
N GLU A 99 -13.14 26.41 -23.89
CA GLU A 99 -13.01 26.72 -25.32
C GLU A 99 -13.81 27.96 -25.79
N SER A 100 -13.92 28.98 -24.94
CA SER A 100 -14.16 30.35 -25.40
C SER A 100 -12.88 31.20 -25.44
N LEU A 101 -11.70 30.63 -25.18
CA LEU A 101 -10.42 31.34 -25.32
C LEU A 101 -9.43 30.55 -26.18
N PRO A 102 -8.97 31.11 -27.32
CA PRO A 102 -8.07 30.41 -28.22
C PRO A 102 -6.72 30.10 -27.57
N ASN A 103 -6.31 28.86 -27.85
CA ASN A 103 -5.16 28.11 -27.40
C ASN A 103 -3.81 28.82 -27.64
N SER A 104 -3.51 29.86 -26.86
CA SER A 104 -2.22 30.57 -26.91
C SER A 104 -1.69 31.02 -25.54
N VAL A 105 -2.42 30.82 -24.44
CA VAL A 105 -2.01 31.33 -23.11
C VAL A 105 -1.82 30.23 -22.05
N ALA A 106 -2.09 28.95 -22.35
CA ALA A 106 -1.98 27.86 -21.37
C ALA A 106 -0.56 27.28 -21.18
N ARG A 107 0.48 28.10 -21.35
CA ARG A 107 1.82 27.80 -20.80
C ARG A 107 2.32 28.88 -19.85
N ALA A 108 1.39 29.60 -19.22
CA ALA A 108 1.68 30.43 -18.06
C ALA A 108 1.98 29.55 -16.82
N LYS A 109 3.24 29.11 -16.75
CA LYS A 109 4.10 29.12 -15.56
C LYS A 109 3.38 29.25 -14.20
N PHE A 110 2.73 28.19 -13.74
CA PHE A 110 2.41 28.05 -12.31
C PHE A 110 3.57 27.31 -11.63
N PRO A 111 4.24 27.90 -10.62
CA PRO A 111 5.13 27.12 -9.78
C PRO A 111 4.27 26.07 -9.05
N SER A 112 4.69 24.81 -9.10
CA SER A 112 4.07 23.71 -8.36
C SER A 112 4.11 24.02 -6.87
N GLY A 113 3.05 24.67 -6.38
CA GLY A 113 2.85 24.96 -4.98
C GLY A 113 2.53 23.66 -4.25
N ASN A 114 3.44 23.24 -3.37
CA ASN A 114 3.23 22.15 -2.43
C ASN A 114 2.23 22.61 -1.35
N TYR A 115 0.96 22.23 -1.47
CA TYR A 115 -0.05 22.46 -0.43
C TYR A 115 0.11 21.44 0.71
N ASN A 116 1.22 21.56 1.46
CA ASN A 116 1.27 21.10 2.84
C ASN A 116 1.05 22.31 3.74
N ALA A 117 -0.21 22.75 3.83
CA ALA A 117 -0.65 23.70 4.83
C ALA A 117 -0.55 23.01 6.20
N GLY A 118 0.50 23.38 6.94
CA GLY A 118 0.86 22.79 8.23
C GLY A 118 -0.32 22.73 9.19
N ARG A 119 -0.50 21.55 9.78
CA ARG A 119 -1.19 21.36 11.05
C ARG A 119 -0.45 22.19 12.10
N ARG A 120 -1.03 23.33 12.47
CA ARG A 120 -0.52 24.25 13.48
C ARG A 120 -1.03 23.81 14.85
N GLY A 121 -0.09 23.45 15.73
CA GLY A 121 -0.16 23.59 17.20
C GLY A 121 -1.23 22.80 17.97
N GLN A 122 -0.83 21.69 18.58
CA GLN A 122 -1.36 21.28 19.89
C GLN A 122 -0.24 21.53 20.90
N ASP A 123 -0.37 22.58 21.69
CA ASP A 123 0.42 22.79 22.91
C ASP A 123 -0.41 22.25 24.10
N PRO A 124 0.14 21.39 24.98
CA PRO A 124 -0.45 21.16 26.29
C PRO A 124 0.07 22.20 27.31
N ALA A 125 -0.84 22.61 28.21
CA ALA A 125 -0.58 23.40 29.41
C ALA A 125 -0.13 22.50 30.58
#